data_AF-A0A953YSM0-F1
#
_entry.id   AF-A0A953YSM0-F1
#
_cell.length_a   1.000
_cell.length_b   1.000
_cell.length_c   1.000
_cell.angle_alpha   90.00
_cell.angle_beta   90.00
_cell.angle_gamma   90.00
#
_symmetry.space_group_name_H-M   'P 1'
#
loop_
_entity.id
_entity.type
_entity.pdbx_description
1 polymer ?
#
loop_
_entity_poly.entity_id
_entity_poly.type
_entity_poly.pdbx_seq_one_letter_code
_entity_poly.pdbx_strand_id
1 'polypeptide(L)' 'AMVHRPLSRVPENTLKFGVGVVLSAFGVFWTGEGLGVDWPGHDLALPVFAVLFLATGLLAVALARRPVAEVTE' A
#
# COMPACT_ATOMS: atom_id res chain seq x y z
N ALA A 1 16.13 28.77 15.67
CA ALA A 1 15.01 28.11 14.97
C ALA A 1 15.49 26.80 14.32
N MET A 2 15.62 25.72 15.11
CA MET A 2 16.13 24.40 14.70
C MET A 2 15.01 23.40 14.34
N VAL A 3 13.86 23.89 13.87
CA VAL A 3 12.63 23.07 13.72
C VAL A 3 12.18 22.92 12.26
N HIS A 4 12.99 23.32 11.28
CA HIS A 4 12.53 23.41 9.88
C HIS A 4 13.06 22.34 8.92
N ARG A 5 13.69 21.25 9.37
CA ARG A 5 14.17 20.22 8.42
C ARG A 5 14.29 18.76 8.89
N PRO A 6 13.38 18.18 9.67
CA PRO A 6 13.34 16.71 9.83
C PRO A 6 12.57 16.01 8.70
N LEU A 7 11.60 16.66 8.05
CA LEU A 7 10.71 16.00 7.07
C LEU A 7 11.37 15.61 5.75
N SER A 8 12.47 16.26 5.34
CA SER A 8 13.18 15.91 4.09
C SER A 8 13.91 14.56 4.13
N ARG A 9 13.99 13.90 5.30
CA ARG A 9 14.60 12.57 5.45
C ARG A 9 13.59 11.43 5.34
N VAL A 10 12.30 11.72 5.44
CA VAL A 10 11.29 10.69 5.28
C VAL A 10 11.09 10.48 3.78
N PRO A 11 11.30 9.27 3.24
CA PRO A 11 11.02 9.00 1.85
C PRO A 11 9.52 9.12 1.61
N GLU A 12 9.09 10.30 1.18
CA GLU A 12 7.68 10.68 1.04
C GLU A 12 6.91 9.70 0.16
N ASN A 13 7.54 9.20 -0.90
CA ASN A 13 6.93 8.21 -1.79
C ASN A 13 6.70 6.85 -1.10
N THR A 14 7.66 6.39 -0.28
CA THR A 14 7.51 5.16 0.50
C THR A 14 6.43 5.32 1.57
N LEU A 15 6.37 6.49 2.21
CA LEU A 15 5.33 6.79 3.19
C LEU A 15 3.94 6.77 2.54
N LYS A 16 3.76 7.48 1.42
CA LYS A 16 2.49 7.48 0.66
C LYS A 16 2.10 6.07 0.24
N PHE A 17 3.05 5.28 -0.24
CA PHE A 17 2.81 3.90 -0.62
C PHE A 17 2.35 3.04 0.57
N GLY A 18 3.06 3.11 1.69
CA GLY A 18 2.69 2.39 2.91
C GLY A 18 1.32 2.81 3.45
N VAL A 19 1.03 4.11 3.47
CA VAL A 19 -0.29 4.65 3.85
C VAL A 19 -1.38 4.12 2.92
N GLY A 20 -1.14 4.09 1.60
CA GLY A 20 -2.06 3.51 0.63
C GLY A 20 -2.37 2.05 0.92
N VAL A 21 -1.36 1.22 1.15
CA VAL A 21 -1.52 -0.20 1.50
C VAL A 21 -2.36 -0.38 2.76
N VAL A 22 -2.07 0.38 3.82
CA VAL A 22 -2.82 0.32 5.08
C VAL A 22 -4.27 0.76 4.87
N LEU A 23 -4.51 1.89 4.20
CA LEU A 23 -5.85 2.38 3.91
C LEU A 23 -6.68 1.38 3.08
N SER A 24 -6.07 0.72 2.10
CA SER A 24 -6.75 -0.32 1.31
C SER A 24 -7.09 -1.55 2.16
N ALA A 25 -6.17 -2.03 2.98
CA ALA A 25 -6.40 -3.19 3.85
C ALA A 25 -7.54 -2.93 4.86
N PHE A 26 -7.46 -1.80 5.57
CA PHE A 26 -8.50 -1.38 6.51
C PHE A 26 -9.83 -1.12 5.80
N GLY A 27 -9.81 -0.45 4.63
CA GLY A 27 -11.01 -0.16 3.85
C GLY A 27 -11.76 -1.43 3.44
N VAL A 28 -11.07 -2.45 2.95
CA VAL A 28 -11.69 -3.73 2.58
C VAL A 28 -12.21 -4.46 3.81
N PHE A 29 -11.40 -4.58 4.88
CA PHE A 29 -11.80 -5.30 6.09
C PHE A 29 -13.08 -4.71 6.72
N TRP A 30 -13.11 -3.39 6.95
CA TRP A 30 -14.28 -2.73 7.55
C TRP A 30 -15.49 -2.69 6.61
N THR A 31 -15.27 -2.62 5.30
CA THR A 31 -16.38 -2.69 4.33
C THR A 31 -17.02 -4.07 4.33
N GLY A 32 -16.23 -5.15 4.40
CA GLY A 32 -16.78 -6.51 4.52
C GLY A 32 -17.52 -6.72 5.84
N GLU A 33 -16.92 -6.32 6.96
CA GLU A 33 -17.58 -6.37 8.28
C GLU A 33 -18.90 -5.56 8.28
N GLY A 34 -18.89 -4.36 7.71
CA GLY A 34 -20.08 -3.52 7.58
C GLY A 34 -21.16 -4.10 6.66
N LEU A 35 -20.79 -5.01 5.75
CA LEU A 35 -21.70 -5.78 4.90
C LEU A 35 -22.12 -7.12 5.54
N GLY A 36 -21.62 -7.46 6.73
CA GLY A 36 -21.88 -8.72 7.42
C GLY A 36 -21.11 -9.91 6.85
N VAL A 37 -19.96 -9.67 6.21
CA VAL A 37 -19.07 -10.73 5.71
C VAL A 37 -18.25 -11.28 6.87
N ASP A 38 -18.45 -12.56 7.20
CA ASP A 38 -17.61 -13.28 8.15
C ASP A 38 -16.25 -13.58 7.52
N TRP A 39 -15.21 -12.87 7.97
CA TRP A 39 -13.87 -13.10 7.46
C TRP A 39 -13.30 -14.44 7.95
N PRO A 40 -12.74 -15.27 7.05
CA PRO A 40 -12.06 -16.50 7.46
C PRO A 40 -10.82 -16.16 8.29
N GLY A 41 -10.80 -16.62 9.54
CA GLY A 41 -9.74 -16.28 10.50
C GLY A 41 -9.98 -14.96 11.27
N HIS A 42 -11.18 -14.38 11.18
CA HIS A 42 -11.60 -13.17 11.90
C HIS A 42 -10.58 -12.04 11.74
N ASP A 43 -9.94 -11.61 12.82
CA ASP A 43 -8.97 -10.51 12.84
C ASP A 43 -7.71 -10.80 12.03
N LEU A 44 -7.39 -12.06 11.72
CA LEU A 44 -6.25 -12.42 10.88
C LEU A 44 -6.43 -11.99 9.42
N ALA A 45 -7.66 -11.72 8.99
CA ALA A 45 -7.91 -11.23 7.64
C ALA A 45 -7.27 -9.86 7.38
N LEU A 46 -7.21 -8.98 8.40
CA LEU A 46 -6.61 -7.65 8.27
C LEU A 46 -5.11 -7.68 7.90
N PRO A 47 -4.23 -8.39 8.65
CA PRO A 47 -2.83 -8.51 8.24
C PRO A 47 -2.68 -9.28 6.93
N VAL A 48 -3.56 -10.23 6.60
CA VAL A 48 -3.56 -10.91 5.29
C VAL A 48 -3.82 -9.91 4.16
N PHE A 49 -4.83 -9.04 4.28
CA PHE A 49 -5.09 -7.99 3.30
C PHE A 49 -3.91 -7.02 3.19
N ALA A 50 -3.30 -6.61 4.31
CA ALA A 50 -2.13 -5.74 4.30
C ALA A 50 -0.96 -6.37 3.52
N VAL A 51 -0.66 -7.65 3.75
CA VAL A 51 0.39 -8.37 3.01
C VAL A 51 0.02 -8.49 1.53
N LEU A 52 -1.23 -8.80 1.21
CA LEU A 52 -1.70 -8.95 -0.16
C LEU A 52 -1.61 -7.63 -0.95
N PHE A 53 -2.06 -6.52 -0.37
CA PHE A 53 -1.93 -5.19 -0.97
C PHE A 53 -0.48 -4.75 -1.09
N LEU A 54 0.35 -5.04 -0.09
CA LEU A 54 1.78 -4.76 -0.15
C LEU A 54 2.45 -5.53 -1.29
N ALA A 55 2.22 -6.84 -1.39
CA ALA A 55 2.78 -7.69 -2.43
C ALA A 55 2.32 -7.24 -3.82
N THR A 56 1.04 -6.94 -3.99
CA THR A 56 0.48 -6.44 -5.24
C THR A 56 1.08 -5.08 -5.63
N GLY A 57 1.20 -4.16 -4.68
CA GLY A 57 1.82 -2.86 -4.91
C GLY A 57 3.31 -2.97 -5.26
N LEU A 58 4.07 -3.85 -4.59
CA LEU A 58 5.47 -4.11 -4.92
C LEU A 58 5.63 -4.75 -6.30
N LEU A 59 4.75 -5.68 -6.67
CA LEU A 59 4.72 -6.26 -8.00
C LEU A 59 4.40 -5.20 -9.06
N ALA A 60 3.41 -4.34 -8.82
CA ALA A 60 3.08 -3.22 -9.71
C ALA A 60 4.28 -2.28 -9.90
N VAL A 61 4.97 -1.94 -8.82
CA VAL A 61 6.22 -1.16 -8.87
C VAL A 61 7.30 -1.89 -9.68
N ALA A 62 7.48 -3.20 -9.48
CA ALA A 62 8.46 -3.98 -10.22
C ALA A 62 8.15 -4.04 -11.73
N LEU A 63 6.87 -4.16 -12.10
CA LEU A 63 6.43 -4.15 -13.49
C LEU A 63 6.57 -2.76 -14.12
N ALA A 64 6.22 -1.70 -13.40
CA ALA A 64 6.33 -0.31 -13.87
C ALA A 64 7.78 0.18 -13.98
N ARG A 65 8.72 -0.46 -13.29
CA ARG A 65 10.16 -0.18 -13.41
C ARG A 65 10.79 -0.75 -14.69
N ARG A 66 10.05 -1.53 -15.48
CA ARG A 66 10.54 -1.94 -16.81
C ARG A 66 10.73 -0.67 -17.64
N PRO A 67 11.93 -0.42 -18.20
CA PRO A 67 12.13 0.72 -19.06
C PRO A 67 11.08 0.63 -20.18
N VAL A 68 10.25 1.66 -20.31
CA VAL A 68 9.47 1.87 -21.52
C VAL A 68 10.51 1.80 -22.64
N ALA A 69 10.47 0.74 -23.45
CA ALA A 69 11.31 0.64 -24.62
C ALA A 69 10.98 1.90 -25.42
N GLU A 70 11.89 2.87 -25.37
CA GLU A 70 11.81 4.09 -26.13
C GLU A 70 11.68 3.63 -27.57
N VAL A 71 10.48 3.77 -28.12
CA VAL A 71 10.22 3.51 -29.52
C VAL A 71 10.97 4.62 -30.24
N THR A 72 12.24 4.35 -30.52
CA THR A 72 13.09 5.20 -31.35
C THR A 72 12.51 5.14 -32.75
N GLU A 73 11.75 6.17 -33.11
CA GLU A 73 11.57 6.59 -34.51
C GLU A 73 12.86 7.22 -35.04
#